data_AF-A0A2E2HP30-F1
#
_entry.id   AF-A0A2E2HP30-F1
#
_cell.length_a   1.000
_cell.length_b   1.000
_cell.length_c   1.000
_cell.angle_alpha   90.00
_cell.angle_beta   90.00
_cell.angle_gamma   90.00
#
_symmetry.space_group_name_H-M   'P 1'
#
loop_
_entity.id
_entity.type
_entity.pdbx_description
1 polymer ?
#
loop_
_entity_poly.entity_id
_entity_poly.type
_entity_poly.pdbx_seq_one_letter_code
_entity_poly.pdbx_strand_id
1 'polypeptide(L)' 'ALIAAGANVNAKNKKGETPLVAVTLKWGAMSFIYGLLDGADNKKFDLDRIKKDRVKIAEILSAAGAK' A
#
# COMPACT_ATOMS: atom_id res chain seq x y z
N ALA A 1 -9.97 -10.97 1.15
CA ALA A 1 -11.23 -10.54 1.80
C ALA A 1 -11.87 -9.35 1.09
N LEU A 2 -11.26 -8.15 1.08
CA LEU A 2 -11.89 -6.93 0.56
C LEU A 2 -12.28 -7.00 -0.93
N ILE A 3 -11.37 -7.44 -1.80
CA ILE A 3 -11.64 -7.56 -3.24
C ILE A 3 -12.79 -8.55 -3.50
N ALA A 4 -12.77 -9.71 -2.84
CA ALA A 4 -13.83 -10.71 -2.93
C ALA A 4 -15.18 -10.21 -2.38
N ALA A 5 -15.16 -9.25 -1.46
CA ALA A 5 -16.34 -8.59 -0.93
C ALA A 5 -16.84 -7.42 -1.81
N GLY A 6 -16.28 -7.22 -3.01
CA GLY A 6 -16.72 -6.18 -3.95
C GLY A 6 -16.08 -4.81 -3.75
N ALA A 7 -14.95 -4.71 -3.04
CA ALA A 7 -14.22 -3.45 -2.93
C ALA A 7 -13.79 -2.94 -4.32
N ASN A 8 -14.06 -1.66 -4.60
CA ASN A 8 -13.66 -1.03 -5.86
C ASN A 8 -12.13 -0.85 -5.91
N VAL A 9 -11.45 -1.70 -6.68
CA VAL A 9 -9.99 -1.67 -6.86
C VAL A 9 -9.47 -0.44 -7.61
N ASN A 10 -10.37 0.37 -8.20
CA ASN A 10 -10.07 1.60 -8.91
C ASN A 10 -10.60 2.85 -8.17
N ALA A 11 -11.01 2.71 -6.90
CA ALA A 11 -11.46 3.86 -6.09
C ALA A 11 -10.34 4.90 -5.94
N LYS A 12 -10.65 6.16 -6.19
CA LYS A 12 -9.66 7.24 -6.12
C LYS A 12 -9.66 7.91 -4.75
N ASN A 13 -8.47 8.15 -4.20
CA ASN A 13 -8.33 9.00 -3.02
C ASN A 13 -8.48 10.50 -3.39
N LYS A 14 -8.35 11.40 -2.41
CA LYS A 14 -8.44 12.85 -2.62
C LYS A 14 -7.37 13.43 -3.57
N LYS A 15 -6.30 12.68 -3.85
CA LYS A 15 -5.24 13.04 -4.80
C LYS A 15 -5.48 12.45 -6.21
N GLY A 16 -6.57 11.72 -6.41
CA GLY A 16 -6.88 11.04 -7.66
C GLY A 16 -6.16 9.70 -7.86
N GLU A 17 -5.44 9.20 -6.86
CA GLU A 17 -4.67 7.95 -6.94
C GLU A 17 -5.57 6.75 -6.65
N THR A 18 -5.38 5.67 -7.41
CA THR A 18 -5.97 4.35 -7.12
C THR A 18 -5.14 3.62 -6.05
N PRO A 19 -5.67 2.53 -5.45
CA PRO A 19 -4.88 1.70 -4.53
C PRO A 19 -3.59 1.17 -5.15
N LEU A 20 -3.60 0.83 -6.45
CA LEU A 20 -2.43 0.35 -7.17
C LEU A 20 -1.37 1.47 -7.29
N VAL A 21 -1.77 2.68 -7.66
CA VAL A 21 -0.86 3.84 -7.70
C VAL A 21 -0.28 4.12 -6.32
N ALA A 22 -1.11 4.14 -5.28
CA ALA A 22 -0.65 4.42 -3.92
C ALA A 22 0.36 3.38 -3.40
N VAL A 23 0.11 2.08 -3.63
CA VAL A 23 1.01 1.02 -3.14
C VAL A 23 2.33 0.95 -3.92
N THR A 24 2.36 1.46 -5.15
CA THR A 24 3.56 1.48 -6.01
C THR A 24 4.39 2.76 -5.92
N LEU A 25 3.99 3.73 -5.08
CA LEU A 25 4.79 4.93 -4.78
C LEU A 25 6.22 4.57 -4.35
N LYS A 26 7.20 5.40 -4.72
CA LYS A 26 8.63 5.12 -4.49
C LYS A 26 8.92 4.70 -3.05
N TRP A 27 9.65 3.59 -2.89
CA TRP A 27 9.99 3.02 -1.58
C TRP A 27 10.68 4.03 -0.67
N GLY A 28 11.65 4.80 -1.19
CA GLY A 28 12.39 5.80 -0.40
C GLY A 28 11.47 6.78 0.34
N ALA A 29 10.51 7.39 -0.36
CA ALA A 29 9.56 8.33 0.24
C ALA A 29 8.65 7.66 1.30
N MET A 30 8.16 6.45 1.01
CA MET A 30 7.27 5.74 1.94
C MET A 30 8.00 5.17 3.15
N SER A 31 9.23 4.68 2.99
CA SER A 31 10.03 4.15 4.10
C SER A 31 10.32 5.23 5.16
N PHE A 32 10.52 6.47 4.73
CA PHE A 32 10.63 7.62 5.62
C PHE A 32 9.34 7.85 6.41
N ILE A 33 8.17 7.83 5.75
CA ILE A 33 6.87 7.99 6.40
C ILE A 33 6.61 6.88 7.43
N TYR A 34 6.88 5.61 7.08
CA TYR A 34 6.73 4.49 8.01
C TYR A 34 7.66 4.63 9.23
N GLY A 35 8.89 5.10 9.03
CA GLY A 35 9.84 5.37 10.11
C GLY A 35 9.38 6.49 11.06
N LEU A 36 8.70 7.52 10.55
CA LEU A 36 8.13 8.57 11.39
C LEU A 36 6.98 8.06 12.27
N LEU A 37 6.18 7.12 11.76
CA LEU A 37 5.05 6.54 12.48
C LEU A 37 5.46 5.50 13.55
N ASP A 38 6.68 4.95 13.44
CA ASP A 38 7.24 3.97 14.39
C ASP A 38 7.32 4.54 15.83
N GLY A 39 7.59 5.83 15.97
CA GLY A 39 7.81 6.48 17.27
C GLY A 39 6.55 6.64 18.15
N ALA A 40 5.34 6.39 17.64
CA ALA A 40 4.11 6.76 18.33
C ALA A 40 3.59 5.74 19.37
N ASP A 41 4.07 4.49 19.39
CA ASP A 41 3.56 3.45 20.31
C ASP A 41 4.51 2.24 20.52
N ASN A 42 5.84 2.40 20.30
CA ASN A 42 6.84 1.31 20.37
C ASN A 42 6.57 0.11 19.43
N LYS A 43 5.70 0.27 18.41
CA LYS A 43 5.47 -0.76 17.40
C LYS A 43 6.39 -0.53 16.22
N LYS A 44 7.60 -1.11 16.32
CA LYS A 44 8.56 -1.22 15.22
C LYS A 44 7.91 -1.81 13.99
N PHE A 45 7.75 -0.97 12.97
CA PHE A 45 7.32 -1.44 11.66
C PHE A 45 8.42 -2.32 11.08
N ASP A 46 8.04 -3.54 10.71
CA ASP A 46 8.89 -4.42 9.92
C ASP A 46 8.94 -3.89 8.48
N LEU A 47 9.89 -2.98 8.22
CA LEU A 47 10.03 -2.30 6.93
C LEU A 47 10.39 -3.27 5.80
N ASP A 48 11.14 -4.34 6.10
CA ASP A 48 11.50 -5.36 5.13
C ASP A 48 10.28 -6.20 4.72
N ARG A 49 9.44 -6.58 5.68
CA ARG A 49 8.15 -7.22 5.40
C ARG A 49 7.25 -6.29 4.61
N ILE A 50 7.08 -5.03 5.03
CA ILE A 50 6.23 -4.06 4.32
C ILE A 50 6.70 -3.87 2.88
N LYS A 51 8.01 -3.74 2.63
CA LYS A 51 8.55 -3.61 1.28
C LYS A 51 8.16 -4.79 0.39
N LYS A 52 8.30 -6.02 0.89
CA LYS A 52 7.93 -7.24 0.16
C LYS A 52 6.42 -7.35 -0.05
N ASP A 53 5.63 -7.06 0.97
CA ASP A 53 4.17 -7.15 0.91
C ASP A 53 3.58 -6.10 -0.05
N ARG A 54 4.17 -4.91 -0.16
CA ARG A 54 3.74 -3.91 -1.14
C ARG A 54 3.84 -4.41 -2.58
N VAL A 55 4.86 -5.21 -2.91
CA VAL A 55 4.99 -5.84 -4.23
C VAL A 55 3.85 -6.85 -4.44
N LYS A 56 3.63 -7.75 -3.48
CA LYS A 56 2.54 -8.73 -3.54
C LYS A 56 1.16 -8.10 -3.63
N ILE A 57 0.93 -6.99 -2.91
CA ILE A 57 -0.33 -6.25 -2.96
C ILE A 57 -0.52 -5.62 -4.33
N ALA A 58 0.54 -5.08 -4.95
CA ALA A 58 0.48 -4.57 -6.32
C ALA A 58 0.10 -5.69 -7.32
N GLU A 59 0.65 -6.89 -7.16
CA GLU A 59 0.29 -8.07 -7.97
C GLU A 59 -1.18 -8.47 -7.78
N ILE A 60 -1.65 -8.55 -6.53
CA ILE A 60 -3.05 -8.88 -6.20
C ILE A 60 -4.02 -7.85 -6.80
N LEU A 61 -3.70 -6.56 -6.67
CA LEU A 61 -4.53 -5.48 -7.23
C LEU A 61 -4.52 -5.51 -8.76
N SER A 62 -3.37 -5.72 -9.38
CA SER A 62 -3.25 -5.83 -10.86
C SER A 62 -4.03 -7.03 -11.38
N ALA A 63 -3.93 -8.20 -10.72
CA ALA A 63 -4.70 -9.39 -11.06
C ALA A 63 -6.21 -9.19 -10.91
N ALA A 64 -6.63 -8.29 -10.01
CA ALA A 64 -8.03 -7.90 -9.83
C ALA A 64 -8.49 -6.78 -10.80
N GLY A 65 -7.65 -6.35 -11.74
CA GLY A 65 -7.99 -5.34 -12.75
C GLY A 65 -7.84 -3.88 -12.28
N ALA A 66 -7.07 -3.63 -11.22
CA ALA A 66 -6.70 -2.27 -10.83
C ALA A 66 -5.82 -1.61 -11.90
N LYS A 67 -5.98 -0.29 -12.08
CA LYS A 67 -5.23 0.54 -13.03
C LYS A 67 -4.67 1.79 -12.35
#